data_AF-A0A835ZZ36-F1
#
_entry.id   AF-A0A835ZZ36-F1
#
_cell.length_a   1.000
_cell.length_b   1.000
_cell.length_c   1.000
_cell.angle_alpha   90.00
_cell.angle_beta   90.00
_cell.angle_gamma   90.00
#
_symmetry.space_group_name_H-M   'P 1'
#
loop_
_entity.id
_entity.type
_entity.pdbx_description
1 polymer ?
#
loop_
_entity_poly.entity_id
_entity_poly.type
_entity_poly.pdbx_seq_one_letter_code
_entity_poly.pdbx_strand_id
1 'polypeptide(L)'
;MGNHELYMRRRKPDTIEVQQMKAQAREEKHQKQLERQQLETEKKRRETVEREKEQMMREKEELMLRLQDYEEKTRKAEKELSDQIQRALKLEEERKRAQEEAGRLEADRLAALRAKEELERQAADQIKSQEQLATELAEYTAKIALLEEARRRKENEVEEWQLRAKEAQDDLVKTREELHLVMTAPPPPPVYEPVNYHVHEGPQEEGTELSAELSSEGILDDRNEEKRITEAEKNERVQRQLMTLTNELSQARDENKRTHNDIIHNENMRQGRNKYKTLRQIRQGNTKQRIDEFETM
;
A
#
# COMPACT_ATOMS: atom_id res chain seq x y z
N MET A 1 19.05 44.00 61.62
CA MET A 1 19.46 45.33 61.17
C MET A 1 18.83 45.58 59.80
N GLY A 2 19.18 44.79 58.77
CA GLY A 2 18.60 44.91 57.42
C GLY A 2 17.07 44.98 57.36
N ASN A 3 16.32 44.11 58.06
CA ASN A 3 14.85 44.17 58.07
C ASN A 3 14.31 45.53 58.55
N HIS A 4 14.95 46.11 59.56
CA HIS A 4 14.56 47.40 60.12
C HIS A 4 15.00 48.56 59.21
N GLU A 5 16.23 48.55 58.69
CA GLU A 5 16.69 49.54 57.71
C GLU A 5 15.83 49.53 56.42
N LEU A 6 15.31 48.37 56.03
CA LEU A 6 14.33 48.27 54.95
C LEU A 6 12.92 48.73 55.36
N TYR A 7 12.52 48.58 56.62
CA TYR A 7 11.31 49.19 57.19
C TYR A 7 11.40 50.72 57.18
N MET A 8 12.61 51.28 57.34
CA MET A 8 12.93 52.70 57.21
C MET A 8 12.83 53.23 55.80
N ARG A 9 13.59 52.62 54.89
CA ARG A 9 13.70 53.10 53.52
C ARG A 9 12.35 53.09 52.79
N ARG A 10 11.42 52.21 53.19
CA ARG A 10 10.04 52.14 52.67
C ARG A 10 9.10 53.24 53.16
N ARG A 11 9.47 54.03 54.18
CA ARG A 11 8.65 55.10 54.80
C ARG A 11 9.14 56.51 54.47
N LYS A 12 10.20 56.60 53.68
CA LYS A 12 10.75 57.83 53.11
C LYS A 12 10.39 57.80 51.61
N PRO A 13 10.15 58.95 50.94
CA PRO A 13 9.90 58.97 49.50
C PRO A 13 11.01 58.26 48.72
N ASP A 14 10.67 57.66 47.57
CA ASP A 14 11.66 56.99 46.71
C ASP A 14 12.81 57.95 46.35
N THR A 15 14.07 57.51 46.49
CA THR A 15 15.22 58.27 45.99
C THR A 15 15.15 58.40 44.47
N ILE A 16 15.77 59.44 43.90
CA ILE A 16 15.75 59.72 42.45
C ILE A 16 16.19 58.48 41.64
N GLU A 17 17.22 57.78 42.12
CA GLU A 17 17.70 56.50 41.58
C GLU A 17 16.58 55.45 41.52
N VAL A 18 15.84 55.25 42.63
CA VAL A 18 14.75 54.28 42.73
C VAL A 18 13.58 54.67 41.82
N GLN A 19 13.33 55.97 41.61
CA GLN A 19 12.34 56.45 40.65
C GLN A 19 12.78 56.17 39.20
N GLN A 20 14.04 56.42 38.86
CA GLN A 20 14.64 56.12 37.56
C GLN A 20 14.61 54.60 37.26
N MET A 21 15.05 53.76 38.22
CA MET A 21 14.96 52.30 38.12
C MET A 21 13.52 51.82 37.92
N LYS A 22 12.54 52.43 38.60
CA LYS A 22 11.11 52.12 38.41
C LYS A 22 10.56 52.58 37.05
N ALA A 23 11.12 53.63 36.44
CA ALA A 23 10.78 54.05 35.08
C ALA A 23 11.36 53.07 34.05
N GLN A 24 12.68 52.84 34.09
CA GLN A 24 13.38 51.90 33.20
C GLN A 24 12.78 50.49 33.29
N ALA A 25 12.48 49.98 34.49
CA ALA A 25 11.88 48.65 34.64
C ALA A 25 10.44 48.54 34.08
N ARG A 26 9.71 49.65 33.91
CA ARG A 26 8.42 49.68 33.20
C ARG A 26 8.62 49.69 31.69
N GLU A 27 9.55 50.50 31.20
CA GLU A 27 9.90 50.61 29.78
C GLU A 27 10.45 49.28 29.25
N GLU A 28 11.47 48.70 29.90
CA GLU A 28 11.99 47.38 29.58
C GLU A 28 10.91 46.30 29.61
N LYS A 29 10.00 46.33 30.59
CA LYS A 29 8.90 45.35 30.66
C LYS A 29 7.94 45.50 29.49
N HIS A 30 7.64 46.73 29.08
CA HIS A 30 6.79 46.99 27.92
C HIS A 30 7.48 46.55 26.62
N GLN A 31 8.76 46.89 26.44
CA GLN A 31 9.56 46.48 25.29
C GLN A 31 9.65 44.94 25.19
N LYS A 32 9.96 44.26 26.29
CA LYS A 32 9.99 42.78 26.37
C LYS A 32 8.61 42.14 26.16
N GLN A 33 7.51 42.88 26.37
CA GLN A 33 6.16 42.43 26.03
C GLN A 33 5.87 42.57 24.54
N LEU A 34 6.25 43.68 23.91
CA LEU A 34 6.14 43.88 22.45
C LEU A 34 7.00 42.88 21.67
N GLU A 35 8.25 42.68 22.09
CA GLU A 35 9.18 41.68 21.53
C GLU A 35 8.59 40.27 21.60
N ARG A 36 8.02 39.87 22.75
CA ARG A 36 7.34 38.58 22.90
C ARG A 36 6.12 38.44 21.99
N GLN A 37 5.33 39.50 21.81
CA GLN A 37 4.18 39.49 20.89
C GLN A 37 4.62 39.34 19.42
N GLN A 38 5.69 40.03 19.01
CA GLN A 38 6.29 39.89 17.68
C GLN A 38 6.87 38.47 17.45
N LEU A 39 7.55 37.92 18.47
CA LEU A 39 8.07 36.55 18.41
C LEU A 39 6.93 35.51 18.37
N GLU A 40 5.81 35.75 19.04
CA GLU A 40 4.65 34.86 19.03
C GLU A 40 3.93 34.88 17.66
N THR A 41 3.79 36.05 17.01
CA THR A 41 3.19 36.13 15.67
C THR A 41 4.10 35.52 14.60
N GLU A 42 5.41 35.76 14.65
CA GLU A 42 6.40 35.13 13.75
C GLU A 42 6.45 33.61 13.96
N LYS A 43 6.40 33.12 15.21
CA LYS A 43 6.31 31.67 15.50
C LYS A 43 5.07 31.05 14.88
N LYS A 44 3.88 31.62 15.10
CA LYS A 44 2.62 31.12 14.51
C LYS A 44 2.67 31.12 12.98
N ARG A 45 3.30 32.14 12.37
CA ARG A 45 3.49 32.22 10.92
C ARG A 45 4.44 31.14 10.37
N ARG A 46 5.50 30.80 11.10
CA ARG A 46 6.37 29.65 10.74
C ARG A 46 5.64 28.33 10.91
N GLU A 47 4.92 28.17 12.02
CA GLU A 47 4.15 26.97 12.35
C GLU A 47 3.06 26.67 11.29
N THR A 48 2.43 27.69 10.68
CA THR A 48 1.54 27.49 9.53
C THR A 48 2.28 27.09 8.27
N VAL A 49 3.40 27.74 7.93
CA VAL A 49 4.20 27.41 6.74
C VAL A 49 4.83 26.02 6.84
N GLU A 50 5.23 25.58 8.04
CA GLU A 50 5.76 24.24 8.29
C GLU A 50 4.66 23.17 8.14
N ARG A 51 3.43 23.43 8.59
CA ARG A 51 2.26 22.56 8.34
C ARG A 51 1.89 22.47 6.86
N GLU A 52 1.82 23.60 6.16
CA GLU A 52 1.55 23.65 4.71
C GLU A 52 2.62 22.89 3.92
N LYS A 53 3.89 23.03 4.30
CA LYS A 53 5.01 22.27 3.72
C LYS A 53 4.92 20.77 4.02
N GLU A 54 4.52 20.38 5.23
CA GLU A 54 4.33 18.98 5.59
C GLU A 54 3.17 18.36 4.79
N GLN A 55 2.05 19.06 4.64
CA GLN A 55 0.93 18.64 3.80
C GLN A 55 1.37 18.47 2.33
N MET A 56 2.05 19.46 1.75
CA MET A 56 2.61 19.39 0.39
C MET A 56 3.58 18.21 0.21
N MET A 57 4.39 17.88 1.22
CA MET A 57 5.28 16.70 1.18
C MET A 57 4.50 15.39 1.18
N ARG A 58 3.45 15.26 2.01
CA ARG A 58 2.57 14.07 2.03
C ARG A 58 1.80 13.91 0.71
N GLU A 59 1.25 14.99 0.18
CA GLU A 59 0.58 15.00 -1.14
C GLU A 59 1.54 14.58 -2.26
N LYS A 60 2.79 15.08 -2.23
CA LYS A 60 3.84 14.66 -3.16
C LYS A 60 4.17 13.18 -3.02
N GLU A 61 4.24 12.64 -1.80
CA GLU A 61 4.49 11.22 -1.55
C GLU A 61 3.35 10.33 -2.07
N GLU A 62 2.09 10.72 -1.85
CA GLU A 62 0.92 10.04 -2.42
C GLU A 62 0.94 10.08 -3.97
N LEU A 63 1.25 11.23 -4.57
CA LEU A 63 1.39 11.38 -6.01
C LEU A 63 2.53 10.53 -6.60
N MET A 64 3.66 10.40 -5.89
CA MET A 64 4.77 9.52 -6.30
C MET A 64 4.38 8.04 -6.24
N LEU A 65 3.72 7.59 -5.17
CA LEU A 65 3.21 6.21 -5.05
C LEU A 65 2.18 5.90 -6.14
N ARG A 66 1.30 6.84 -6.44
CA ARG A 66 0.31 6.71 -7.51
C ARG A 66 0.93 6.70 -8.91
N LEU A 67 2.02 7.45 -9.12
CA LEU A 67 2.79 7.38 -10.37
C LEU A 67 3.45 6.01 -10.54
N GLN A 68 4.04 5.45 -9.49
CA GLN A 68 4.64 4.11 -9.51
C GLN A 68 3.61 3.01 -9.82
N ASP A 69 2.40 3.10 -9.29
CA ASP A 69 1.28 2.19 -9.64
C ASP A 69 0.89 2.30 -11.12
N TYR A 70 0.85 3.51 -11.69
CA TYR A 70 0.63 3.69 -13.14
C TYR A 70 1.80 3.17 -14.00
N GLU A 71 3.06 3.37 -13.58
CA GLU A 71 4.24 2.82 -14.24
C GLU A 71 4.24 1.29 -14.22
N GLU A 72 3.94 0.66 -13.07
CA GLU A 72 3.79 -0.79 -12.96
C GLU A 72 2.66 -1.34 -13.84
N LYS A 73 1.50 -0.69 -13.87
CA LYS A 73 0.37 -1.09 -14.72
C LYS A 73 0.69 -0.98 -16.21
N THR A 74 1.37 0.11 -16.60
CA THR A 74 1.85 0.30 -17.98
C THR A 74 2.84 -0.80 -18.36
N ARG A 75 3.86 -1.05 -17.53
CA ARG A 75 4.87 -2.09 -17.75
C ARG A 75 4.29 -3.51 -17.81
N LYS A 76 3.22 -3.80 -17.04
CA LYS A 76 2.49 -5.07 -17.10
C LYS A 76 1.74 -5.19 -18.45
N ALA A 77 1.02 -4.15 -18.87
CA ALA A 77 0.32 -4.12 -20.15
C ALA A 77 1.28 -4.21 -21.37
N GLU A 78 2.42 -3.52 -21.32
CA GLU A 78 3.48 -3.63 -22.33
C GLU A 78 4.03 -5.06 -22.45
N LYS A 79 4.24 -5.74 -21.31
CA LYS A 79 4.68 -7.13 -21.30
C LYS A 79 3.61 -8.07 -21.87
N GLU A 80 2.35 -7.90 -21.47
CA GLU A 80 1.24 -8.70 -22.01
C GLU A 80 1.06 -8.50 -23.52
N LEU A 81 1.21 -7.27 -24.01
CA LEU A 81 1.20 -6.96 -25.44
C LEU A 81 2.38 -7.61 -26.18
N SER A 82 3.59 -7.58 -25.60
CA SER A 82 4.78 -8.26 -26.15
C SER A 82 4.58 -9.79 -26.22
N ASP A 83 4.04 -10.39 -25.15
CA ASP A 83 3.70 -11.81 -25.09
C ASP A 83 2.61 -12.17 -26.12
N GLN A 84 1.64 -11.29 -26.38
CA GLN A 84 0.63 -11.46 -27.43
C GLN A 84 1.25 -11.38 -28.84
N ILE A 85 2.14 -10.42 -29.10
CA ILE A 85 2.86 -10.29 -30.38
C ILE A 85 3.71 -11.55 -30.65
N GLN A 86 4.42 -12.07 -29.64
CA GLN A 86 5.19 -13.32 -29.79
C GLN A 86 4.30 -14.55 -30.07
N ARG A 87 3.08 -14.61 -29.50
CA ARG A 87 2.11 -15.67 -29.81
C ARG A 87 1.57 -15.54 -31.24
N ALA A 88 1.24 -14.31 -31.67
CA ALA A 88 0.76 -14.04 -33.02
C ALA A 88 1.81 -14.43 -34.09
N LEU A 89 3.08 -14.07 -33.90
CA LEU A 89 4.18 -14.45 -34.80
C LEU A 89 4.36 -15.98 -34.90
N LYS A 90 4.27 -16.70 -33.78
CA LYS A 90 4.34 -18.18 -33.79
C LYS A 90 3.17 -18.81 -34.54
N LEU A 91 1.95 -18.32 -34.32
CA LEU A 91 0.76 -18.77 -35.05
C LEU A 91 0.84 -18.44 -36.55
N GLU A 92 1.47 -17.31 -36.93
CA GLU A 92 1.73 -16.98 -38.33
C GLU A 92 2.77 -17.90 -38.97
N GLU A 93 3.86 -18.22 -38.27
CA GLU A 93 4.83 -19.23 -38.71
C GLU A 93 4.18 -20.62 -38.87
N GLU A 94 3.40 -21.07 -37.90
CA GLU A 94 2.67 -22.35 -37.96
C GLU A 94 1.68 -22.37 -39.12
N ARG A 95 0.90 -21.29 -39.31
CA ARG A 95 -0.01 -21.15 -40.45
C ARG A 95 0.74 -21.17 -41.78
N LYS A 96 1.91 -20.54 -41.87
CA LYS A 96 2.75 -20.51 -43.07
C LYS A 96 3.30 -21.90 -43.39
N ARG A 97 3.79 -22.63 -42.40
CA ARG A 97 4.24 -24.03 -42.55
C ARG A 97 3.10 -24.94 -43.02
N ALA A 98 1.92 -24.85 -42.38
CA ALA A 98 0.74 -25.61 -42.77
C ALA A 98 0.24 -25.24 -44.19
N GLN A 99 0.35 -23.98 -44.60
CA GLN A 99 0.01 -23.53 -45.94
C GLN A 99 1.03 -24.00 -47.00
N GLU A 100 2.32 -24.08 -46.67
CA GLU A 100 3.36 -24.69 -47.51
C GLU A 100 3.20 -26.21 -47.63
N GLU A 101 2.84 -26.90 -46.56
CA GLU A 101 2.56 -28.34 -46.54
C GLU A 101 1.28 -28.68 -47.34
N ALA A 102 0.20 -27.93 -47.15
CA ALA A 102 -1.02 -28.08 -47.95
C ALA A 102 -0.76 -27.83 -49.44
N GLY A 103 0.06 -26.84 -49.79
CA GLY A 103 0.47 -26.58 -51.17
C GLY A 103 1.29 -27.71 -51.80
N ARG A 104 2.12 -28.42 -51.00
CA ARG A 104 2.81 -29.64 -51.46
C ARG A 104 1.82 -30.78 -51.71
N LEU A 105 0.94 -31.05 -50.75
CA LEU A 105 -0.08 -32.11 -50.86
C LEU A 105 -1.04 -31.86 -52.05
N GLU A 106 -1.36 -30.60 -52.34
CA GLU A 106 -2.14 -30.23 -53.52
C GLU A 106 -1.35 -30.43 -54.83
N ALA A 107 -0.07 -30.08 -54.86
CA ALA A 107 0.80 -30.34 -56.01
C ALA A 107 0.99 -31.85 -56.27
N ASP A 108 1.21 -32.65 -55.23
CA ASP A 108 1.32 -34.11 -55.31
C ASP A 108 0.00 -34.74 -55.77
N ARG A 109 -1.14 -34.27 -55.26
CA ARG A 109 -2.48 -34.65 -55.75
C ARG A 109 -2.65 -34.31 -57.24
N LEU A 110 -2.21 -33.13 -57.68
CA LEU A 110 -2.34 -32.70 -59.07
C LEU A 110 -1.43 -33.53 -60.00
N ALA A 111 -0.24 -33.90 -59.54
CA ALA A 111 0.65 -34.82 -60.24
C ALA A 111 0.05 -36.23 -60.35
N ALA A 112 -0.52 -36.76 -59.26
CA ALA A 112 -1.21 -38.05 -59.26
C ALA A 112 -2.44 -38.07 -60.19
N LEU A 113 -3.19 -36.96 -60.27
CA LEU A 113 -4.30 -36.82 -61.21
C LEU A 113 -3.82 -36.82 -62.68
N ARG A 114 -2.73 -36.11 -63.01
CA ARG A 114 -2.14 -36.15 -64.36
C ARG A 114 -1.60 -37.54 -64.71
N ALA A 115 -0.90 -38.21 -63.79
CA ALA A 115 -0.42 -39.58 -64.01
C ALA A 115 -1.59 -40.56 -64.23
N LYS A 116 -2.71 -40.38 -63.53
CA LYS A 116 -3.94 -41.13 -63.77
C LYS A 116 -4.53 -40.84 -65.16
N GLU A 117 -4.62 -39.58 -65.57
CA GLU A 117 -5.12 -39.17 -66.89
C GLU A 117 -4.23 -39.69 -68.04
N GLU A 118 -2.90 -39.68 -67.85
CA GLU A 118 -1.94 -40.28 -68.79
C GLU A 118 -2.08 -41.81 -68.87
N LEU A 119 -2.30 -42.50 -67.74
CA LEU A 119 -2.58 -43.94 -67.73
C LEU A 119 -3.95 -44.28 -68.37
N GLU A 120 -4.99 -43.47 -68.12
CA GLU A 120 -6.30 -43.64 -68.76
C GLU A 120 -6.22 -43.40 -70.27
N ARG A 121 -5.40 -42.45 -70.72
CA ARG A 121 -5.10 -42.25 -72.14
C ARG A 121 -4.33 -43.43 -72.74
N GLN A 122 -3.29 -43.92 -72.07
CA GLN A 122 -2.54 -45.11 -72.51
C GLN A 122 -3.45 -46.35 -72.60
N ALA A 123 -4.33 -46.54 -71.62
CA ALA A 123 -5.33 -47.61 -71.63
C ALA A 123 -6.33 -47.46 -72.79
N ALA A 124 -6.83 -46.24 -73.05
CA ALA A 124 -7.71 -45.97 -74.18
C ALA A 124 -7.03 -46.18 -75.54
N ASP A 125 -5.75 -45.84 -75.67
CA ASP A 125 -4.98 -46.08 -76.90
C ASP A 125 -4.60 -47.58 -77.05
N GLN A 126 -4.37 -48.31 -75.95
CA GLN A 126 -4.28 -49.78 -75.96
C GLN A 126 -5.60 -50.45 -76.36
N ILE A 127 -6.74 -49.97 -75.86
CA ILE A 127 -8.08 -50.49 -76.24
C ILE A 127 -8.29 -50.30 -77.74
N LYS A 128 -8.03 -49.11 -78.30
CA LYS A 128 -8.11 -48.89 -79.77
C LYS A 128 -7.21 -49.83 -80.56
N SER A 129 -6.01 -50.12 -80.05
CA SER A 129 -5.10 -51.08 -80.69
C SER A 129 -5.63 -52.52 -80.62
N GLN A 130 -6.26 -52.92 -79.51
CA GLN A 130 -6.95 -54.21 -79.39
C GLN A 130 -8.22 -54.27 -80.26
N GLU A 131 -8.98 -53.18 -80.38
CA GLU A 131 -10.12 -53.06 -81.30
C GLU A 131 -9.67 -53.18 -82.76
N GLN A 132 -8.57 -52.52 -83.14
CA GLN A 132 -7.96 -52.65 -84.48
C GLN A 132 -7.55 -54.10 -84.77
N LEU A 133 -6.79 -54.72 -83.86
CA LEU A 133 -6.41 -56.14 -83.97
C LEU A 133 -7.63 -57.07 -84.00
N ALA A 134 -8.70 -56.76 -83.25
CA ALA A 134 -9.95 -57.50 -83.30
C ALA A 134 -10.70 -57.31 -84.62
N THR A 135 -10.66 -56.13 -85.24
CA THR A 135 -11.20 -55.92 -86.59
C THR A 135 -10.37 -56.60 -87.67
N GLU A 136 -9.04 -56.58 -87.59
CA GLU A 136 -8.17 -57.36 -88.49
C GLU A 136 -8.43 -58.86 -88.32
N LEU A 137 -8.51 -59.37 -87.09
CA LEU A 137 -8.90 -60.76 -86.81
C LEU A 137 -10.31 -61.07 -87.31
N ALA A 138 -11.27 -60.13 -87.26
CA ALA A 138 -12.60 -60.31 -87.82
C ALA A 138 -12.58 -60.31 -89.36
N GLU A 139 -11.76 -59.49 -90.01
CA GLU A 139 -11.55 -59.53 -91.47
C GLU A 139 -10.86 -60.83 -91.90
N TYR A 140 -9.83 -61.27 -91.18
CA TYR A 140 -9.20 -62.58 -91.40
C TYR A 140 -10.20 -63.71 -91.13
N THR A 141 -11.05 -63.63 -90.10
CA THR A 141 -12.08 -64.63 -89.80
C THR A 141 -13.19 -64.62 -90.85
N ALA A 142 -13.59 -63.46 -91.38
CA ALA A 142 -14.55 -63.36 -92.48
C ALA A 142 -13.95 -63.86 -93.80
N LYS A 143 -12.65 -63.63 -94.04
CA LYS A 143 -11.90 -64.16 -95.18
C LYS A 143 -11.68 -65.66 -95.07
N ILE A 144 -11.43 -66.18 -93.86
CA ILE A 144 -11.43 -67.61 -93.54
C ILE A 144 -12.83 -68.16 -93.77
N ALA A 145 -13.91 -67.54 -93.25
CA ALA A 145 -15.28 -67.96 -93.47
C ALA A 145 -15.71 -67.92 -94.95
N LEU A 146 -15.17 -67.00 -95.76
CA LEU A 146 -15.36 -66.99 -97.22
C LEU A 146 -14.52 -68.06 -97.94
N LEU A 147 -13.31 -68.35 -97.45
CA LEU A 147 -12.48 -69.47 -97.92
C LEU A 147 -13.03 -70.81 -97.43
N GLU A 148 -13.75 -70.86 -96.31
CA GLU A 148 -14.46 -71.99 -95.74
C GLU A 148 -15.85 -72.13 -96.35
N GLU A 149 -16.50 -71.08 -96.84
CA GLU A 149 -17.64 -71.19 -97.75
C GLU A 149 -17.20 -71.60 -99.15
N ALA A 150 -16.05 -71.13 -99.65
CA ALA A 150 -15.49 -71.60 -100.92
C ALA A 150 -15.03 -73.05 -100.82
N ARG A 151 -14.36 -73.41 -99.71
CA ARG A 151 -14.00 -74.78 -99.35
C ARG A 151 -15.25 -75.61 -99.09
N ARG A 152 -16.30 -75.13 -98.42
CA ARG A 152 -17.58 -75.82 -98.22
C ARG A 152 -18.47 -75.82 -99.45
N ARG A 153 -18.26 -74.98 -100.45
CA ARG A 153 -18.81 -75.19 -101.79
C ARG A 153 -18.01 -76.28 -102.51
N LYS A 154 -16.68 -76.28 -102.37
CA LYS A 154 -15.80 -77.35 -102.84
C LYS A 154 -15.88 -78.65 -102.02
N GLU A 155 -16.48 -78.65 -100.84
CA GLU A 155 -16.73 -79.77 -99.93
C GLU A 155 -18.22 -80.06 -99.81
N ASN A 156 -19.13 -79.24 -100.32
CA ASN A 156 -20.45 -79.67 -100.76
C ASN A 156 -20.33 -80.31 -102.15
N GLU A 157 -19.40 -79.86 -103.01
CA GLU A 157 -18.94 -80.62 -104.18
C GLU A 157 -18.19 -81.87 -103.72
N VAL A 158 -17.21 -81.77 -102.82
CA VAL A 158 -16.46 -82.94 -102.31
C VAL A 158 -17.26 -83.79 -101.32
N GLU A 159 -18.41 -83.37 -100.81
CA GLU A 159 -19.46 -84.24 -100.24
C GLU A 159 -20.45 -84.71 -101.31
N GLU A 160 -20.71 -83.98 -102.40
CA GLU A 160 -21.16 -84.65 -103.64
C GLU A 160 -20.10 -85.66 -104.17
N TRP A 161 -18.88 -85.70 -103.61
CA TRP A 161 -17.89 -86.78 -103.76
C TRP A 161 -17.60 -87.59 -102.46
N GLN A 162 -18.18 -87.25 -101.29
CA GLN A 162 -17.93 -87.88 -99.95
C GLN A 162 -19.21 -88.21 -99.15
N LEU A 163 -20.36 -87.63 -99.42
CA LEU A 163 -21.63 -88.37 -99.42
C LEU A 163 -21.67 -89.41 -100.57
N ARG A 164 -20.65 -89.40 -101.46
CA ARG A 164 -20.19 -90.58 -102.22
C ARG A 164 -19.04 -91.37 -101.51
N ALA A 165 -18.66 -91.09 -100.23
CA ALA A 165 -17.54 -91.70 -99.43
C ALA A 165 -17.29 -91.63 -97.81
N LYS A 166 -17.82 -90.78 -96.81
CA LYS A 166 -17.34 -90.54 -95.31
C LYS A 166 -18.14 -89.68 -94.08
N GLU A 167 -17.69 -89.37 -92.69
CA GLU A 167 -18.15 -88.60 -91.28
C GLU A 167 -17.21 -88.06 -89.89
N ALA A 168 -17.36 -87.01 -88.86
CA ALA A 168 -16.47 -86.54 -87.52
C ALA A 168 -16.66 -85.25 -86.35
N GLN A 169 -16.04 -85.02 -85.03
CA GLN A 169 -16.10 -83.83 -83.85
C GLN A 169 -15.10 -83.52 -82.46
N ASP A 170 -15.09 -82.39 -81.50
CA ASP A 170 -14.14 -81.88 -80.23
C ASP A 170 -14.51 -80.85 -78.86
N ASP A 171 -13.67 -80.39 -77.73
CA ASP A 171 -13.90 -79.47 -76.35
C ASP A 171 -12.77 -78.77 -75.21
N LEU A 172 -12.96 -77.85 -74.06
CA LEU A 172 -12.00 -77.20 -72.88
C LEU A 172 -12.34 -76.21 -71.48
N VAL A 173 -11.46 -75.73 -70.39
CA VAL A 173 -11.67 -74.98 -68.92
C VAL A 173 -10.64 -73.92 -68.02
N LYS A 174 -10.81 -73.25 -66.71
CA LYS A 174 -9.94 -72.16 -65.75
C LYS A 174 -10.11 -71.69 -64.09
N THR A 175 -9.30 -70.80 -63.25
CA THR A 175 -9.29 -70.26 -61.66
C THR A 175 -8.43 -68.90 -61.05
N ARG A 176 -8.08 -68.19 -59.79
CA ARG A 176 -8.19 -67.87 -58.15
C ARG A 176 -7.50 -66.51 -57.34
N GLU A 177 -7.50 -66.12 -55.93
CA GLU A 177 -7.09 -64.79 -55.03
C GLU A 177 -6.54 -64.63 -53.38
N GLU A 178 -6.26 -63.45 -52.54
CA GLU A 178 -5.82 -63.17 -50.95
C GLU A 178 -5.63 -61.66 -50.09
N LEU A 179 -5.38 -61.38 -48.67
CA LEU A 179 -5.19 -59.99 -47.76
C LEU A 179 -4.70 -59.73 -46.10
N HIS A 180 -4.37 -58.50 -45.35
CA HIS A 180 -3.93 -58.15 -43.76
C HIS A 180 -3.78 -56.63 -42.91
N LEU A 181 -3.43 -56.31 -41.51
CA LEU A 181 -3.29 -54.91 -40.61
C LEU A 181 -2.62 -54.59 -39.02
N VAL A 182 -2.46 -53.35 -38.24
CA VAL A 182 -1.77 -52.93 -36.76
C VAL A 182 -1.88 -51.48 -35.80
N MET A 183 -1.33 -51.12 -34.47
CA MET A 183 -1.46 -49.80 -33.45
C MET A 183 -0.54 -49.34 -32.02
N THR A 184 -0.57 -48.13 -31.17
CA THR A 184 0.29 -47.53 -29.85
C THR A 184 -0.10 -46.31 -28.66
N ALA A 185 0.69 -45.76 -27.53
CA ALA A 185 0.40 -44.66 -26.30
C ALA A 185 1.45 -43.87 -25.13
N PRO A 186 1.19 -42.84 -24.09
CA PRO A 186 2.08 -41.83 -23.10
C PRO A 186 1.82 -41.15 -21.51
N PRO A 187 2.63 -40.19 -20.70
CA PRO A 187 2.69 -39.64 -19.13
C PRO A 187 3.14 -38.13 -18.37
N PRO A 188 3.23 -37.72 -16.94
CA PRO A 188 3.38 -36.31 -16.07
C PRO A 188 4.13 -35.87 -14.54
N PRO A 189 4.16 -34.59 -13.78
CA PRO A 189 5.00 -33.94 -12.50
C PRO A 189 4.62 -32.78 -11.23
N PRO A 190 5.46 -32.18 -10.15
CA PRO A 190 5.26 -31.27 -8.75
C PRO A 190 6.28 -30.02 -8.06
N VAL A 191 6.52 -29.18 -6.86
CA VAL A 191 6.28 -28.56 -5.31
C VAL A 191 7.00 -27.07 -4.73
N TYR A 192 7.28 -26.24 -3.52
CA TYR A 192 7.28 -25.90 -1.89
C TYR A 192 7.69 -24.36 -1.08
N GLU A 193 7.81 -23.97 0.34
CA GLU A 193 7.85 -22.56 1.26
C GLU A 193 8.65 -22.07 2.76
N PRO A 194 8.65 -20.78 3.52
CA PRO A 194 9.47 -20.10 4.81
C PRO A 194 9.06 -18.90 6.04
N VAL A 195 9.85 -18.28 7.14
CA VAL A 195 9.53 -17.18 8.39
C VAL A 195 10.58 -16.33 9.51
N ASN A 196 10.32 -15.25 10.52
CA ASN A 196 11.19 -14.41 11.70
C ASN A 196 10.57 -13.31 12.92
N TYR A 197 10.95 -12.34 14.01
CA TYR A 197 12.00 -11.52 15.01
C TYR A 197 11.60 -10.46 16.39
N HIS A 198 12.41 -9.73 17.41
CA HIS A 198 12.13 -8.71 18.72
C HIS A 198 13.20 -7.78 19.78
N VAL A 199 12.92 -6.73 20.81
CA VAL A 199 13.78 -5.78 21.93
C VAL A 199 13.15 -4.77 23.21
N HIS A 200 13.54 -3.77 24.26
CA HIS A 200 14.53 -3.11 25.43
C HIS A 200 14.12 -1.71 26.44
N GLU A 201 14.54 -0.80 27.55
CA GLU A 201 15.45 -0.33 28.89
C GLU A 201 15.31 1.14 29.88
N GLY A 202 15.87 1.57 31.20
CA GLY A 202 16.08 3.02 32.04
C GLY A 202 16.18 3.53 33.74
N PRO A 203 16.78 4.73 34.41
CA PRO A 203 17.01 5.28 35.99
C PRO A 203 17.34 6.86 36.73
N GLN A 204 17.39 7.35 38.14
CA GLN A 204 18.00 8.71 38.95
C GLN A 204 18.16 9.13 40.63
N GLU A 205 18.33 10.46 41.22
CA GLU A 205 19.18 11.10 42.47
C GLU A 205 18.77 12.23 43.66
N GLU A 206 19.68 12.60 44.68
CA GLU A 206 20.09 13.75 45.74
C GLU A 206 19.29 14.96 46.50
N GLY A 207 19.85 15.71 47.58
CA GLY A 207 19.35 17.09 48.13
C GLY A 207 19.78 17.81 49.52
N THR A 208 19.54 19.16 49.73
CA THR A 208 19.93 20.15 50.89
C THR A 208 18.84 21.25 51.32
N GLU A 209 18.87 22.41 52.10
CA GLU A 209 19.71 23.44 52.91
C GLU A 209 18.76 24.39 53.84
N LEU A 210 18.91 25.54 54.62
CA LEU A 210 19.82 26.63 55.25
C LEU A 210 19.05 27.38 56.49
N SER A 211 19.17 28.58 57.19
CA SER A 211 19.88 29.94 57.32
C SER A 211 19.62 30.77 58.70
N ALA A 212 19.92 32.12 58.89
CA ALA A 212 20.00 32.90 60.23
C ALA A 212 19.61 34.48 60.36
N GLU A 213 19.83 35.24 61.51
CA GLU A 213 19.15 36.58 61.89
C GLU A 213 19.86 37.85 62.59
N LEU A 214 19.19 39.05 62.75
CA LEU A 214 19.74 40.44 63.09
C LEU A 214 18.73 41.60 63.59
N SER A 215 19.17 42.72 64.27
CA SER A 215 18.37 43.87 64.93
C SER A 215 17.81 45.17 64.19
N SER A 216 17.98 46.46 64.64
CA SER A 216 16.94 47.57 64.63
C SER A 216 17.27 49.12 64.33
N GLU A 217 16.23 50.03 64.26
CA GLU A 217 16.02 51.54 64.40
C GLU A 217 16.04 52.68 63.26
N GLY A 218 15.25 53.82 63.37
CA GLY A 218 15.28 55.07 62.49
C GLY A 218 14.03 55.87 61.86
N ILE A 219 12.77 55.84 62.37
CA ILE A 219 11.44 56.02 61.65
C ILE A 219 10.85 57.45 61.39
N LEU A 220 9.99 57.59 60.35
CA LEU A 220 8.83 58.52 60.27
C LEU A 220 7.52 57.72 60.27
N ASP A 221 6.50 58.13 61.05
CA ASP A 221 5.35 57.28 61.47
C ASP A 221 4.28 57.04 60.38
N ASP A 222 4.66 56.36 59.29
CA ASP A 222 3.70 55.75 58.36
C ASP A 222 3.28 54.34 58.83
N ARG A 223 2.07 54.24 59.37
CA ARG A 223 1.47 52.97 59.80
C ARG A 223 0.64 52.27 58.72
N ASN A 224 0.94 52.45 57.43
CA ASN A 224 0.30 51.75 56.32
C ASN A 224 0.26 50.20 56.45
N GLU A 225 1.07 49.59 57.34
CA GLU A 225 0.91 48.19 57.75
C GLU A 225 -0.44 47.88 58.43
N GLU A 226 -0.96 48.79 59.24
CA GLU A 226 -2.25 48.64 59.92
C GLU A 226 -3.41 48.58 58.93
N LYS A 227 -3.26 49.14 57.72
CA LYS A 227 -4.27 49.07 56.65
C LYS A 227 -4.12 47.87 55.70
N ARG A 228 -3.15 46.97 55.92
CA ARG A 228 -2.94 45.80 55.05
C ARG A 228 -4.03 44.74 55.19
N ILE A 229 -4.33 44.12 54.05
CA ILE A 229 -5.23 42.97 53.87
C ILE A 229 -4.50 41.87 53.10
N THR A 230 -4.94 40.63 53.22
CA THR A 230 -4.28 39.47 52.57
C THR A 230 -4.56 39.42 51.07
N GLU A 231 -3.75 38.66 50.32
CA GLU A 231 -4.00 38.43 48.88
C GLU A 231 -5.39 37.82 48.67
N ALA A 232 -5.77 36.82 49.48
CA ALA A 232 -7.08 36.18 49.45
C ALA A 232 -8.25 37.10 49.85
N GLU A 233 -8.01 38.23 50.52
CA GLU A 233 -9.05 39.24 50.82
C GLU A 233 -9.20 40.30 49.72
N LYS A 234 -8.16 40.54 48.91
CA LYS A 234 -8.18 41.56 47.84
C LYS A 234 -8.31 41.00 46.43
N ASN A 235 -8.14 39.69 46.27
CA ASN A 235 -8.05 39.01 44.98
C ASN A 235 -8.98 37.81 44.96
N GLU A 236 -10.22 38.05 44.52
CA GLU A 236 -11.30 37.07 44.50
C GLU A 236 -10.94 35.78 43.73
N ARG A 237 -10.11 35.88 42.68
CA ARG A 237 -9.60 34.70 41.96
C ARG A 237 -8.77 33.81 42.89
N VAL A 238 -7.84 34.39 43.66
CA VAL A 238 -7.01 33.66 44.63
C VAL A 238 -7.87 33.09 45.75
N GLN A 239 -8.87 33.84 46.22
CA GLN A 239 -9.85 33.37 47.20
C GLN A 239 -10.60 32.12 46.71
N ARG A 240 -11.16 32.17 45.50
CA ARG A 240 -11.85 31.04 44.86
C ARG A 240 -10.92 29.84 44.65
N GLN A 241 -9.69 30.05 44.17
CA GLN A 241 -8.71 28.97 43.99
C GLN A 241 -8.36 28.28 45.32
N LEU A 242 -8.21 29.03 46.42
CA LEU A 242 -7.97 28.45 47.74
C LEU A 242 -9.19 27.69 48.27
N MET A 243 -10.41 28.18 48.06
CA MET A 243 -11.65 27.48 48.42
C MET A 243 -11.80 26.16 47.64
N THR A 244 -11.58 26.18 46.33
CA THR A 244 -11.60 24.99 45.48
C THR A 244 -10.60 23.93 45.99
N LEU A 245 -9.33 24.31 46.16
CA LEU A 245 -8.29 23.39 46.63
C LEU A 245 -8.57 22.87 48.05
N THR A 246 -9.16 23.69 48.93
CA THR A 246 -9.59 23.26 50.28
C THR A 246 -10.67 22.17 50.20
N ASN A 247 -11.65 22.33 49.31
CA ASN A 247 -12.72 21.35 49.11
C ASN A 247 -12.19 20.05 48.49
N GLU A 248 -11.32 20.14 47.49
CA GLU A 248 -10.67 18.98 46.85
C GLU A 248 -9.85 18.16 47.86
N LEU A 249 -8.96 18.83 48.60
CA LEU A 249 -8.11 18.17 49.59
C LEU A 249 -8.89 17.64 50.81
N SER A 250 -10.08 18.19 51.12
CA SER A 250 -10.88 17.75 52.27
C SER A 250 -11.29 16.27 52.19
N GLN A 251 -11.50 15.74 50.99
CA GLN A 251 -11.92 14.34 50.77
C GLN A 251 -10.79 13.33 51.07
N ALA A 252 -9.54 13.77 50.93
CA ALA A 252 -8.34 12.94 51.15
C ALA A 252 -7.66 13.21 52.51
N ARG A 253 -8.22 14.08 53.36
CA ARG A 253 -7.56 14.52 54.60
C ARG A 253 -7.77 13.53 55.74
N ASP A 254 -6.70 12.83 56.11
CA ASP A 254 -6.65 12.04 57.35
C ASP A 254 -6.57 12.97 58.58
N GLU A 255 -7.65 13.03 59.34
CA GLU A 255 -7.76 13.90 60.51
C GLU A 255 -6.86 13.51 61.68
N ASN A 256 -6.37 12.25 61.72
CA ASN A 256 -5.42 11.79 62.74
C ASN A 256 -3.98 12.24 62.42
N LYS A 257 -3.71 12.73 61.20
CA LYS A 257 -2.41 13.22 60.76
C LYS A 257 -2.25 14.75 60.83
N ARG A 258 -3.23 15.48 61.39
CA ARG A 258 -3.14 16.93 61.60
C ARG A 258 -1.94 17.27 62.50
N THR A 259 -1.09 18.18 62.07
CA THR A 259 -0.03 18.73 62.92
C THR A 259 -0.59 19.73 63.93
N HIS A 260 0.19 20.06 64.97
CA HIS A 260 -0.15 21.12 65.92
C HIS A 260 -0.39 22.48 65.21
N ASN A 261 0.41 22.79 64.18
CA ASN A 261 0.26 23.99 63.37
C ASN A 261 -1.04 23.99 62.54
N ASP A 262 -1.51 22.83 62.06
CA ASP A 262 -2.80 22.73 61.37
C ASP A 262 -3.96 23.03 62.32
N ILE A 263 -3.91 22.52 63.56
CA ILE A 263 -4.94 22.79 64.57
C ILE A 263 -4.99 24.29 64.88
N ILE A 264 -3.83 24.92 65.10
CA ILE A 264 -3.71 26.38 65.29
C ILE A 264 -4.20 27.15 64.06
N HIS A 265 -3.87 26.71 62.85
CA HIS A 265 -4.31 27.38 61.62
C HIS A 265 -5.83 27.30 61.44
N ASN A 266 -6.42 26.10 61.56
CA ASN A 266 -7.86 25.90 61.48
C ASN A 266 -8.61 26.72 62.54
N GLU A 267 -8.10 26.82 63.77
CA GLU A 267 -8.73 27.63 64.82
C GLU A 267 -8.63 29.14 64.53
N ASN A 268 -7.48 29.63 64.06
CA ASN A 268 -7.35 31.02 63.63
C ASN A 268 -8.32 31.35 62.49
N MET A 269 -8.44 30.47 61.49
CA MET A 269 -9.38 30.62 60.38
C MET A 269 -10.84 30.56 60.84
N ARG A 270 -11.19 29.67 61.78
CA ARG A 270 -12.53 29.58 62.41
C ARG A 270 -12.90 30.87 63.15
N GLN A 271 -11.92 31.52 63.79
CA GLN A 271 -12.09 32.84 64.42
C GLN A 271 -11.96 34.03 63.45
N GLY A 272 -11.86 33.80 62.12
CA GLY A 272 -11.73 34.85 61.11
C GLY A 272 -10.42 35.65 61.17
N ARG A 273 -9.43 35.18 61.95
CA ARG A 273 -8.11 35.80 62.13
C ARG A 273 -7.25 35.57 60.89
N ASN A 274 -6.35 36.51 60.60
CA ASN A 274 -5.31 36.37 59.60
C ASN A 274 -4.09 37.21 59.97
N LYS A 275 -2.98 37.05 59.23
CA LYS A 275 -1.70 37.70 59.51
C LYS A 275 -1.82 39.20 59.83
N TYR A 276 -2.60 39.97 59.07
CA TYR A 276 -2.71 41.42 59.29
C TYR A 276 -3.77 41.79 60.34
N LYS A 277 -4.85 41.02 60.47
CA LYS A 277 -5.83 41.17 61.57
C LYS A 277 -5.18 40.91 62.93
N THR A 278 -4.44 39.81 63.07
CA THR A 278 -3.72 39.47 64.30
C THR A 278 -2.59 40.47 64.59
N LEU A 279 -1.80 40.87 63.57
CA LEU A 279 -0.76 41.90 63.74
C LEU A 279 -1.33 43.26 64.16
N ARG A 280 -2.53 43.65 63.72
CA ARG A 280 -3.24 44.82 64.28
C ARG A 280 -3.55 44.60 65.75
N GLN A 281 -4.21 43.49 66.10
CA GLN A 281 -4.69 43.21 67.44
C GLN A 281 -3.57 43.21 68.48
N ILE A 282 -2.47 42.49 68.24
CA ILE A 282 -1.32 42.41 69.17
C ILE A 282 -0.42 43.67 69.17
N ARG A 283 -0.75 44.69 68.37
CA ARG A 283 -0.07 46.01 68.36
C ARG A 283 -0.94 47.12 68.94
N GLN A 284 -2.15 46.81 69.45
CA GLN A 284 -2.99 47.75 70.19
C GLN A 284 -2.34 48.11 71.54
N GLY A 285 -2.89 49.12 72.22
CA GLY A 285 -2.28 49.66 73.44
C GLY A 285 -0.97 50.41 73.20
N ASN A 286 -0.42 50.99 74.27
CA ASN A 286 0.89 51.65 74.21
C ASN A 286 2.04 50.63 74.37
N THR A 287 3.27 51.03 74.09
CA THR A 287 4.43 50.12 74.17
C THR A 287 4.68 49.60 75.58
N LYS A 288 4.43 50.39 76.63
CA LYS A 288 4.56 49.93 78.02
C LYS A 288 3.54 48.84 78.33
N GLN A 289 2.27 49.03 77.98
CA GLN A 289 1.23 48.02 78.16
C GLN A 289 1.59 46.68 77.51
N ARG A 290 2.11 46.68 76.28
CA ARG A 290 2.53 45.45 75.59
C ARG A 290 3.82 44.82 76.13
N ILE A 291 4.60 45.55 76.92
CA ILE A 291 5.70 45.00 77.73
C ILE A 291 5.12 44.45 79.04
N ASP A 292 4.28 45.19 79.75
CA ASP A 292 3.61 44.75 80.98
C ASP A 292 2.80 43.45 80.76
N GLU A 293 2.10 43.32 79.62
CA GLU A 293 1.41 42.10 79.18
C GLU A 293 2.38 40.96 78.84
N PHE A 294 3.58 41.24 78.33
CA PHE A 294 4.58 40.22 78.00
C PHE A 294 5.31 39.70 79.24
N GLU A 295 5.65 40.58 80.19
CA GLU A 295 6.26 40.22 81.49
C GLU A 295 5.27 39.52 82.45
N THR A 296 4.02 39.28 82.03
CA THR A 296 2.97 38.61 82.82
C THR A 296 2.41 37.34 82.17
N MET A 297 3.02 36.84 81.09
CA MET A 297 2.68 35.58 80.40
C MET A 297 3.53 34.37 80.84
#